data_AF-A0A8T3VI57-F1
#
_entry.id   AF-A0A8T3VI57-F1
#
_cell.length_a   1.000
_cell.length_b   1.000
_cell.length_c   1.000
_cell.angle_alpha   90.00
_cell.angle_beta   90.00
_cell.angle_gamma   90.00
#
_symmetry.space_group_name_H-M   'P 1'
#
loop_
_entity.id
_entity.type
_entity.pdbx_description
1 polymer ?
#
loop_
_entity_poly.entity_id
_entity_poly.type
_entity_poly.pdbx_seq_one_letter_code
_entity_poly.pdbx_strand_id
1 'polypeptide(L)'
;MISRVFREILDKYETQKTGDFKGNPFTLKFQNEVPAVVINNIEDSFTVKASCGHNAWCNQPWINIIHRRYDNHHESLVIEYLFDCKNLEVTLSLVPRLEDYSQYISVKEKLRGILKKFDVYSFEVPDEDSFSILEKKYSYEDLANFALVSDLEYMINIHEKLYPFFHAFITEEEMTDYSYEAKCDMSYYKAPTPCVSHIKTDYKKENIYSISINEPKTFFTDKIIRKIQNSQISDDDYLEILTKIRNDYRNNLDKIIKSNDLNLNDLSIKEKTVLLSKSFVHTEYKSVGRELGSYSFDEIRVDDRLSDPLIITSIIHELSHFLLEKILKEMLMKILKTNDTPLISSFVKIMLEDNDLNYLMDEFCAHTVEGRFALYGYQDYSSFKYKLDSIAHLYSKDDIDYTLIVANSFAYDIKEILEDFLNEDLRAEIKEEYKNTRDNPNYGELDFEIESRLDLTHLIDEIKFILVSGFKEAVSQSEKLERYMARYENLFL
;
A
#
# COMPACT_ATOMS: atom_id res chain seq x y z
N MET A 1 -12.85 3.22 17.69
CA MET A 1 -12.47 3.90 18.94
C MET A 1 -13.01 5.33 19.00
N ILE A 2 -12.79 6.18 17.97
CA ILE A 2 -13.29 7.56 17.88
C ILE A 2 -14.82 7.62 17.89
N SER A 3 -15.50 6.83 17.04
CA SER A 3 -16.97 6.86 16.93
C SER A 3 -17.68 6.58 18.26
N ARG A 4 -17.13 5.68 19.10
CA ARG A 4 -17.66 5.37 20.43
C ARG A 4 -17.59 6.59 21.35
N VAL A 5 -16.47 7.30 21.33
CA VAL A 5 -16.27 8.51 22.14
C VAL A 5 -17.18 9.64 21.66
N PHE A 6 -17.35 9.78 20.34
CA PHE A 6 -18.22 10.80 19.76
C PHE A 6 -19.69 10.55 20.10
N ARG A 7 -20.16 9.30 19.99
CA ARG A 7 -21.52 8.93 20.44
C ARG A 7 -21.71 9.20 21.93
N GLU A 8 -20.74 8.84 22.77
CA GLU A 8 -20.80 9.15 24.21
C GLU A 8 -20.90 10.66 24.48
N ILE A 9 -20.20 11.49 23.71
CA ILE A 9 -20.30 12.95 23.80
C ILE A 9 -21.73 13.39 23.45
N LEU A 10 -22.24 12.99 22.30
CA LEU A 10 -23.58 13.36 21.84
C LEU A 10 -24.67 12.92 22.84
N ASP A 11 -24.56 11.70 23.38
CA ASP A 11 -25.56 11.14 24.30
C ASP A 11 -25.59 11.84 25.66
N LYS A 12 -24.42 12.26 26.17
CA LYS A 12 -24.29 12.71 27.56
C LYS A 12 -24.22 14.22 27.70
N TYR A 13 -23.75 14.95 26.70
CA TYR A 13 -23.39 16.35 26.85
C TYR A 13 -24.51 17.23 27.39
N GLU A 14 -25.70 17.19 26.79
CA GLU A 14 -26.83 18.04 27.20
C GLU A 14 -27.28 17.76 28.64
N THR A 15 -27.20 16.51 29.09
CA THR A 15 -27.52 16.14 30.47
C THR A 15 -26.42 16.58 31.44
N GLN A 16 -25.15 16.46 31.05
CA GLN A 16 -24.03 16.89 31.90
C GLN A 16 -23.98 18.42 32.03
N LYS A 17 -24.36 19.14 30.98
CA LYS A 17 -24.39 20.61 30.92
C LYS A 17 -25.34 21.26 31.92
N THR A 18 -26.33 20.54 32.44
CA THR A 18 -27.22 21.07 33.50
C THR A 18 -26.57 21.10 34.88
N GLY A 19 -25.45 20.41 35.07
CA GLY A 19 -24.70 20.36 36.32
C GLY A 19 -23.55 21.37 36.40
N ASP A 20 -22.89 21.41 37.56
CA ASP A 20 -21.71 22.26 37.77
C ASP A 20 -20.60 21.93 36.75
N PHE A 21 -19.98 22.97 36.20
CA PHE A 21 -18.87 22.83 35.26
C PHE A 21 -17.57 22.42 35.98
N LYS A 22 -17.29 23.04 37.13
CA LYS A 22 -16.01 22.87 37.84
C LYS A 22 -15.97 21.51 38.55
N GLY A 23 -14.99 20.68 38.19
CA GLY A 23 -14.79 19.36 38.80
C GLY A 23 -15.71 18.28 38.27
N ASN A 24 -16.44 18.55 37.18
CA ASN A 24 -17.29 17.55 36.54
C ASN A 24 -16.43 16.44 35.91
N PRO A 25 -16.68 15.14 36.19
CA PRO A 25 -15.91 14.06 35.59
C PRO A 25 -15.98 14.03 34.06
N PHE A 26 -17.11 14.42 33.48
CA PHE A 26 -17.29 14.49 32.03
C PHE A 26 -16.40 15.58 31.42
N THR A 27 -16.27 16.76 32.05
CA THR A 27 -15.41 17.83 31.52
C THR A 27 -13.94 17.43 31.55
N LEU A 28 -13.50 16.75 32.62
CA LEU A 28 -12.12 16.23 32.74
C LEU A 28 -11.83 15.14 31.71
N LYS A 29 -12.78 14.22 31.51
CA LYS A 29 -12.70 13.18 30.48
C LYS A 29 -12.66 13.79 29.09
N PHE A 30 -13.52 14.78 28.81
CA PHE A 30 -13.56 15.48 27.52
C PHE A 30 -12.23 16.16 27.20
N GLN A 31 -11.61 16.83 28.18
CA GLN A 31 -10.38 17.58 27.96
C GLN A 31 -9.12 16.70 27.87
N ASN A 32 -9.10 15.53 28.54
CA ASN A 32 -7.89 14.72 28.66
C ASN A 32 -7.94 13.42 27.83
N GLU A 33 -9.07 12.71 27.83
CA GLU A 33 -9.18 11.40 27.17
C GLU A 33 -9.55 11.52 25.70
N VAL A 34 -10.42 12.48 25.34
CA VAL A 34 -10.86 12.65 23.94
C VAL A 34 -9.70 13.03 23.01
N PRO A 35 -8.82 13.99 23.36
CA PRO A 35 -7.64 14.26 22.55
C PRO A 35 -6.73 13.04 22.39
N ALA A 36 -6.55 12.24 23.45
CA ALA A 36 -5.73 11.03 23.41
C ALA A 36 -6.28 9.97 22.44
N VAL A 37 -7.61 9.86 22.33
CA VAL A 37 -8.23 8.93 21.37
C VAL A 37 -8.07 9.42 19.93
N VAL A 38 -8.19 10.72 19.68
CA VAL A 38 -8.05 11.29 18.33
C VAL A 38 -6.57 11.31 17.90
N ILE A 39 -5.65 11.67 18.79
CA ILE A 39 -4.21 11.79 18.46
C ILE A 39 -3.60 10.45 18.04
N ASN A 40 -4.11 9.32 18.55
CA ASN A 40 -3.67 7.98 18.16
C ASN A 40 -3.99 7.60 16.70
N ASN A 41 -4.67 8.46 15.95
CA ASN A 41 -5.04 8.24 14.55
C ASN A 41 -4.47 9.32 13.62
N ILE A 42 -3.53 10.15 14.08
CA ILE A 42 -2.91 11.22 13.29
C ILE A 42 -1.40 11.26 13.54
N GLU A 43 -0.66 11.87 12.61
CA GLU A 43 0.80 12.00 12.71
C GLU A 43 1.26 12.88 13.90
N ASP A 44 2.50 12.65 14.33
CA ASP A 44 3.17 13.40 15.40
C ASP A 44 3.36 14.90 15.10
N SER A 45 3.10 15.34 13.86
CA SER A 45 3.18 16.73 13.42
C SER A 45 2.03 17.61 13.95
N PHE A 46 0.97 17.00 14.52
CA PHE A 46 -0.19 17.71 15.05
C PHE A 46 -0.26 17.71 16.57
N THR A 47 -1.12 18.59 17.09
CA THR A 47 -1.58 18.62 18.47
C THR A 47 -3.09 18.58 18.50
N VAL A 48 -3.67 17.85 19.46
CA VAL A 48 -5.12 17.77 19.62
C VAL A 48 -5.51 18.43 20.93
N LYS A 49 -6.50 19.32 20.87
CA LYS A 49 -7.10 19.98 22.03
C LYS A 49 -8.61 19.82 21.97
N ALA A 50 -9.25 19.53 23.09
CA ALA A 50 -10.70 19.43 23.17
C ALA A 50 -11.23 20.37 24.26
N SER A 51 -12.34 21.04 23.99
CA SER A 51 -13.01 21.90 24.96
C SER A 51 -14.51 21.74 24.93
N CYS A 52 -15.10 21.70 26.13
CA CYS A 52 -16.54 21.81 26.36
C CYS A 52 -16.91 23.13 27.03
N GLY A 53 -15.98 24.10 27.04
CA GLY A 53 -16.12 25.41 27.67
C GLY A 53 -14.94 25.77 28.59
N HIS A 54 -14.92 27.01 29.09
CA HIS A 54 -13.94 27.49 30.07
C HIS A 54 -14.69 28.18 31.23
N ASN A 55 -14.65 27.58 32.42
CA ASN A 55 -15.42 27.97 33.61
C ASN A 55 -16.96 27.89 33.49
N ALA A 56 -17.49 27.75 32.28
CA ALA A 56 -18.90 27.49 31.97
C ALA A 56 -19.00 26.61 30.72
N TRP A 57 -20.09 25.85 30.61
CA TRP A 57 -20.37 25.00 29.44
C TRP A 57 -20.59 25.84 28.19
N CYS A 58 -19.98 25.45 27.06
CA CYS A 58 -20.29 26.06 25.77
C CYS A 58 -21.57 25.47 25.15
N ASN A 59 -22.03 26.05 24.04
CA ASN A 59 -23.18 25.52 23.31
C ASN A 59 -22.81 24.35 22.41
N GLN A 60 -21.62 24.41 21.81
CA GLN A 60 -21.09 23.36 20.95
C GLN A 60 -19.70 23.04 21.46
N PRO A 61 -19.49 21.87 22.08
CA PRO A 61 -18.15 21.42 22.41
C PRO A 61 -17.39 21.10 21.12
N TRP A 62 -16.07 21.17 21.18
CA TRP A 62 -15.22 21.03 19.99
C TRP A 62 -13.93 20.28 20.27
N ILE A 63 -13.33 19.74 19.21
CA ILE A 63 -11.98 19.18 19.18
C ILE A 63 -11.22 19.87 18.04
N ASN A 64 -10.12 20.53 18.38
CA ASN A 64 -9.21 21.17 17.43
C ASN A 64 -7.97 20.30 17.23
N ILE A 65 -7.56 20.15 15.99
CA ILE A 65 -6.34 19.49 15.55
C ILE A 65 -5.51 20.56 14.84
N ILE A 66 -4.35 20.87 15.40
CA ILE A 66 -3.54 22.03 15.04
C ILE A 66 -2.13 21.57 14.72
N HIS A 67 -1.63 21.90 13.53
CA HIS A 67 -0.26 21.58 13.13
C HIS A 67 0.74 22.30 14.05
N ARG A 68 1.80 21.61 14.49
CA ARG A 68 2.83 22.15 15.40
C ARG A 68 3.66 23.31 14.83
N ARG A 69 3.45 23.68 13.57
CA ARG A 69 4.16 24.78 12.89
C ARG A 69 3.53 26.14 13.20
N TYR A 70 2.28 26.16 13.69
CA TYR A 70 1.63 27.38 14.16
C TYR A 70 2.10 27.69 15.58
N ASP A 71 3.31 28.26 15.68
CA ASP A 71 4.02 28.50 16.94
C ASP A 71 3.41 29.60 17.82
N ASN A 72 2.28 30.19 17.43
CA ASN A 72 1.41 31.03 18.26
C ASN A 72 -0.05 30.76 17.91
N HIS A 73 -0.86 30.38 18.90
CA HIS A 73 -2.23 29.84 18.71
C HIS A 73 -3.29 30.78 18.13
N HIS A 74 -2.91 32.01 17.76
CA HIS A 74 -3.84 33.03 17.31
C HIS A 74 -4.11 32.98 15.80
N GLU A 75 -3.12 32.57 15.00
CA GLU A 75 -3.25 32.42 13.56
C GLU A 75 -2.90 31.01 13.10
N SER A 76 -3.89 30.29 12.59
CA SER A 76 -3.72 28.88 12.22
C SER A 76 -4.82 28.39 11.29
N LEU A 77 -4.49 27.46 10.40
CA LEU A 77 -5.48 26.64 9.74
C LEU A 77 -5.78 25.43 10.62
N VAL A 78 -7.01 25.33 11.11
CA VAL A 78 -7.40 24.35 12.13
C VAL A 78 -8.36 23.33 11.55
N ILE A 79 -8.09 22.05 11.81
CA ILE A 79 -9.07 20.99 11.58
C ILE A 79 -9.91 20.86 12.85
N GLU A 80 -11.23 20.94 12.73
CA GLU A 80 -12.14 21.04 13.87
C GLU A 80 -13.25 19.99 13.77
N TYR A 81 -13.49 19.25 14.86
CA TYR A 81 -14.76 18.57 15.09
C TYR A 81 -15.65 19.45 15.97
N LEU A 82 -16.80 19.85 15.45
CA LEU A 82 -17.81 20.61 16.18
C LEU A 82 -19.02 19.72 16.45
N PHE A 83 -19.48 19.67 17.70
CA PHE A 83 -20.57 18.79 18.12
C PHE A 83 -21.86 19.60 18.31
N ASP A 84 -22.89 19.27 17.54
CA ASP A 84 -24.25 19.70 17.81
C ASP A 84 -24.96 18.61 18.62
N CYS A 85 -24.75 18.64 19.94
CA CYS A 85 -25.30 17.64 20.85
C CYS A 85 -26.83 17.69 20.95
N LYS A 86 -27.49 18.76 20.50
CA LYS A 86 -28.96 18.85 20.48
C LYS A 86 -29.55 18.11 19.28
N ASN A 87 -28.91 18.23 18.12
CA ASN A 87 -29.32 17.56 16.90
C ASN A 87 -28.63 16.19 16.70
N LEU A 88 -27.73 15.82 17.61
CA LEU A 88 -26.93 14.59 17.56
C LEU A 88 -26.06 14.50 16.29
N GLU A 89 -25.43 15.62 15.94
CA GLU A 89 -24.59 15.74 14.75
C GLU A 89 -23.15 16.11 15.12
N VAL A 90 -22.20 15.66 14.30
CA VAL A 90 -20.79 16.09 14.36
C VAL A 90 -20.42 16.67 13.01
N THR A 91 -19.77 17.83 12.99
CA THR A 91 -19.21 18.42 11.78
C THR A 91 -17.69 18.36 11.84
N LEU A 92 -17.06 17.82 10.80
CA LEU A 92 -15.62 17.92 10.57
C LEU A 92 -15.36 19.08 9.60
N SER A 93 -14.58 20.06 10.03
CA SER A 93 -14.38 21.32 9.31
C SER A 93 -12.91 21.72 9.21
N LEU A 94 -12.56 22.46 8.17
CA LEU A 94 -11.30 23.18 8.05
C LEU A 94 -11.55 24.67 8.23
N VAL A 95 -10.90 25.30 9.21
CA VAL A 95 -11.21 26.65 9.68
C VAL A 95 -9.94 27.49 9.74
N PRO A 96 -9.79 28.55 8.92
CA PRO A 96 -8.73 29.52 9.13
C PRO A 96 -9.03 30.35 10.39
N ARG A 97 -8.03 30.59 11.23
CA ARG A 97 -8.08 31.49 12.37
C ARG A 97 -7.07 32.58 12.13
N LEU A 98 -7.50 33.83 12.28
CA LEU A 98 -6.70 35.03 12.06
C LEU A 98 -6.98 36.02 13.18
N GLU A 99 -6.00 36.81 13.58
CA GLU A 99 -6.18 37.84 14.60
C GLU A 99 -7.05 39.00 14.05
N ASP A 100 -6.85 39.36 12.79
CA ASP A 100 -7.62 40.40 12.10
C ASP A 100 -8.82 39.82 11.33
N TYR A 101 -10.02 40.13 11.82
CA TYR A 101 -11.28 39.73 11.19
C TYR A 101 -11.48 40.31 9.78
N SER A 102 -10.87 41.45 9.46
CA SER A 102 -10.96 42.04 8.12
C SER A 102 -10.15 41.25 7.09
N GLN A 103 -9.01 40.69 7.50
CA GLN A 103 -8.20 39.78 6.68
C GLN A 103 -8.85 38.41 6.56
N TYR A 104 -9.56 37.97 7.59
CA TYR A 104 -10.25 36.69 7.64
C TYR A 104 -11.15 36.43 6.42
N ILE A 105 -12.03 37.36 6.06
CA ILE A 105 -12.94 37.18 4.92
C ILE A 105 -12.16 37.03 3.61
N SER A 106 -11.15 37.88 3.39
CA SER A 106 -10.31 37.85 2.19
C SER A 106 -9.52 36.54 2.07
N VAL A 107 -8.89 36.10 3.16
CA VAL A 107 -8.13 34.84 3.20
C VAL A 107 -9.06 33.64 3.01
N LYS A 108 -10.23 33.63 3.66
CA LYS A 108 -11.24 32.57 3.52
C LYS A 108 -11.66 32.40 2.07
N GLU A 109 -12.01 33.49 1.38
CA GLU A 109 -12.45 33.43 -0.01
C GLU A 109 -11.34 33.03 -0.97
N LYS A 110 -10.10 33.47 -0.73
CA LYS A 110 -8.94 33.02 -1.51
C LYS A 110 -8.69 31.52 -1.35
N LEU A 111 -8.73 31.00 -0.11
CA LEU A 111 -8.58 29.56 0.15
C LEU A 111 -9.72 28.74 -0.47
N ARG A 112 -10.97 29.22 -0.42
CA ARG A 112 -12.11 28.59 -1.12
C ARG A 112 -11.93 28.60 -2.63
N GLY A 113 -11.41 29.68 -3.19
CA GLY A 113 -11.07 29.78 -4.61
C GLY A 113 -10.02 28.75 -5.04
N ILE A 114 -9.05 28.48 -4.17
CA ILE A 114 -8.06 27.41 -4.37
C ILE A 114 -8.73 26.04 -4.22
N LEU A 115 -9.58 25.84 -3.20
CA LEU A 115 -10.31 24.58 -2.97
C LEU A 115 -11.19 24.15 -4.15
N LYS A 116 -11.78 25.09 -4.89
CA LYS A 116 -12.53 24.81 -6.12
C LYS A 116 -11.71 24.12 -7.21
N LYS A 117 -10.37 24.12 -7.11
CA LYS A 117 -9.46 23.43 -8.03
C LYS A 117 -9.10 22.01 -7.57
N PHE A 118 -9.48 21.63 -6.36
CA PHE A 118 -9.29 20.28 -5.83
C PHE A 118 -10.58 19.46 -5.92
N ASP A 119 -10.44 18.14 -6.05
CA ASP A 119 -11.57 17.22 -5.87
C ASP A 119 -11.88 17.11 -4.37
N VAL A 120 -13.01 17.70 -3.96
CA VAL A 120 -13.47 17.76 -2.56
C VAL A 120 -14.32 16.56 -2.13
N TYR A 121 -14.48 15.54 -3.00
CA TYR A 121 -15.19 14.29 -2.70
C TYR A 121 -16.55 14.49 -2.02
N SER A 122 -16.71 13.98 -0.79
CA SER A 122 -17.93 14.02 0.02
C SER A 122 -17.98 15.21 0.97
N PHE A 123 -17.04 16.15 0.84
CA PHE A 123 -17.01 17.40 1.58
C PHE A 123 -17.67 18.52 0.78
N GLU A 124 -18.23 19.47 1.50
CA GLU A 124 -18.88 20.64 0.94
C GLU A 124 -18.04 21.89 1.22
N VAL A 125 -17.98 22.81 0.24
CA VAL A 125 -17.51 24.17 0.47
C VAL A 125 -18.73 24.97 0.92
N PRO A 126 -18.80 25.35 2.21
CA PRO A 126 -20.02 25.94 2.76
C PRO A 126 -20.19 27.39 2.32
N ASP A 127 -21.37 27.94 2.59
CA ASP A 127 -21.78 29.29 2.19
C ASP A 127 -20.91 30.41 2.82
N GLU A 128 -21.12 31.65 2.37
CA GLU A 128 -20.34 32.83 2.82
C GLU A 128 -20.42 33.07 4.34
N ASP A 129 -21.47 32.59 5.01
CA ASP A 129 -21.68 32.81 6.44
C ASP A 129 -20.96 31.77 7.33
N SER A 130 -20.58 30.61 6.77
CA SER A 130 -19.83 29.61 7.53
C SER A 130 -18.38 30.03 7.81
N PHE A 131 -17.88 29.71 9.01
CA PHE A 131 -16.49 29.95 9.38
C PHE A 131 -15.50 28.95 8.74
N SER A 132 -16.00 27.85 8.21
CA SER A 132 -15.20 26.81 7.57
C SER A 132 -15.00 27.08 6.08
N ILE A 133 -13.89 26.60 5.53
CA ILE A 133 -13.62 26.61 4.08
C ILE A 133 -13.96 25.28 3.42
N LEU A 134 -14.08 24.22 4.22
CA LEU A 134 -14.45 22.87 3.82
C LEU A 134 -15.08 22.17 5.02
N GLU A 135 -16.20 21.47 4.84
CA GLU A 135 -16.84 20.72 5.93
C GLU A 135 -17.56 19.45 5.47
N LYS A 136 -17.78 18.54 6.42
CA LYS A 136 -18.61 17.35 6.26
C LYS A 136 -19.35 17.05 7.56
N LYS A 137 -20.64 16.72 7.46
CA LYS A 137 -21.52 16.44 8.60
C LYS A 137 -21.78 14.94 8.75
N TYR A 138 -21.85 14.49 9.99
CA TYR A 138 -22.18 13.11 10.37
C TYR A 138 -23.40 13.15 11.30
N SER A 139 -24.46 12.45 10.91
CA SER A 139 -25.54 12.16 11.83
C SER A 139 -25.08 11.12 12.85
N TYR A 140 -25.81 10.99 13.97
CA TYR A 140 -25.53 9.97 14.98
C TYR A 140 -25.35 8.57 14.38
N GLU A 141 -26.21 8.19 13.42
CA GLU A 141 -26.16 6.86 12.81
C GLU A 141 -24.96 6.67 11.89
N ASP A 142 -24.55 7.73 11.19
CA ASP A 142 -23.43 7.71 10.25
C ASP A 142 -22.05 7.71 10.93
N LEU A 143 -21.99 7.83 12.26
CA LEU A 143 -20.75 7.77 13.03
C LEU A 143 -20.15 6.36 13.02
N ALA A 144 -19.44 6.03 11.95
CA ALA A 144 -18.62 4.85 11.78
C ALA A 144 -17.14 5.21 11.99
N ASN A 145 -16.40 4.35 12.70
CA ASN A 145 -15.01 4.64 13.03
C ASN A 145 -14.12 4.77 11.80
N PHE A 146 -14.33 3.89 10.81
CA PHE A 146 -13.57 3.89 9.57
C PHE A 146 -13.77 5.19 8.78
N ALA A 147 -15.02 5.65 8.64
CA ALA A 147 -15.34 6.89 7.96
C ALA A 147 -14.66 8.10 8.63
N LEU A 148 -14.80 8.25 9.94
CA LEU A 148 -14.20 9.37 10.69
C LEU A 148 -12.67 9.43 10.59
N VAL A 149 -11.99 8.28 10.57
CA VAL A 149 -10.52 8.23 10.41
C VAL A 149 -10.13 8.59 8.98
N SER A 150 -10.76 7.97 7.98
CA SER A 150 -10.46 8.22 6.57
C SER A 150 -10.73 9.68 6.17
N ASP A 151 -11.84 10.24 6.64
CA ASP A 151 -12.21 11.64 6.38
C ASP A 151 -11.28 12.62 7.11
N LEU A 152 -10.75 12.25 8.28
CA LEU A 152 -9.75 13.04 8.99
C LEU A 152 -8.40 13.04 8.26
N GLU A 153 -7.94 11.90 7.78
CA GLU A 153 -6.72 11.77 6.97
C GLU A 153 -6.84 12.60 5.69
N TYR A 154 -7.99 12.54 5.03
CA TYR A 154 -8.28 13.40 3.88
C TYR A 154 -8.19 14.89 4.24
N MET A 155 -8.78 15.30 5.37
CA MET A 155 -8.73 16.68 5.83
C MET A 155 -7.30 17.15 6.16
N ILE A 156 -6.46 16.28 6.71
CA ILE A 156 -5.03 16.55 6.94
C ILE A 156 -4.31 16.77 5.61
N ASN A 157 -4.59 15.98 4.58
CA ASN A 157 -4.01 16.16 3.26
C ASN A 157 -4.38 17.53 2.65
N ILE A 158 -5.64 17.92 2.76
CA ILE A 158 -6.11 19.23 2.30
C ILE A 158 -5.47 20.37 3.12
N HIS A 159 -5.37 20.21 4.44
CA HIS A 159 -4.68 21.15 5.30
C HIS A 159 -3.23 21.39 4.83
N GLU A 160 -2.44 20.34 4.59
CA GLU A 160 -1.05 20.47 4.13
C GLU A 160 -0.94 21.16 2.78
N LYS A 161 -1.88 20.92 1.86
CA LYS A 161 -1.92 21.60 0.55
C LYS A 161 -2.24 23.08 0.67
N LEU A 162 -3.09 23.46 1.62
CA LEU A 162 -3.49 24.85 1.83
C LEU A 162 -2.52 25.64 2.72
N TYR A 163 -1.71 24.94 3.53
CA TYR A 163 -0.76 25.56 4.47
C TYR A 163 0.13 26.62 3.81
N PRO A 164 0.80 26.40 2.66
CA PRO A 164 1.69 27.40 2.07
C PRO A 164 0.96 28.69 1.68
N PHE A 165 -0.28 28.56 1.20
CA PHE A 165 -1.11 29.71 0.83
C PHE A 165 -1.56 30.47 2.07
N PHE A 166 -2.06 29.75 3.08
CA PHE A 166 -2.44 30.34 4.35
C PHE A 166 -1.24 31.06 5.02
N HIS A 167 -0.07 30.42 5.01
CA HIS A 167 1.16 30.99 5.57
C HIS A 167 1.60 32.26 4.82
N ALA A 168 1.55 32.27 3.49
CA ALA A 168 1.85 33.46 2.70
C ALA A 168 0.89 34.63 2.98
N PHE A 169 -0.37 34.33 3.31
CA PHE A 169 -1.34 35.38 3.66
C PHE A 169 -1.07 36.03 5.02
N ILE A 170 -0.51 35.29 5.99
CA ILE A 170 -0.25 35.80 7.34
C ILE A 170 1.12 36.46 7.50
N THR A 171 2.08 36.23 6.60
CA THR A 171 3.43 36.80 6.70
C THR A 171 3.62 38.13 5.95
N GLU A 172 2.57 38.70 5.36
CA GLU A 172 2.60 39.97 4.59
C GLU A 172 3.72 40.05 3.52
N GLU A 173 4.17 38.93 2.95
CA GLU A 173 5.03 38.99 1.76
C GLU A 173 4.21 39.59 0.59
N GLU A 174 4.54 40.81 0.16
CA GLU A 174 3.80 41.59 -0.86
C GLU A 174 3.44 40.74 -2.09
N MET A 175 2.19 40.26 -2.12
CA MET A 175 1.60 39.62 -3.29
C MET A 175 1.10 40.69 -4.25
N THR A 176 1.94 41.09 -5.21
CA THR A 176 1.51 41.98 -6.30
C THR A 176 0.78 41.21 -7.40
N ASP A 177 -0.40 41.71 -7.80
CA ASP A 177 -1.31 41.14 -8.81
C ASP A 177 -0.66 40.83 -10.17
N TYR A 178 0.46 41.48 -10.52
CA TYR A 178 1.20 41.22 -11.76
C TYR A 178 2.11 39.97 -11.72
N SER A 179 2.26 39.34 -10.55
CA SER A 179 3.04 38.11 -10.41
C SER A 179 2.23 36.83 -10.61
N TYR A 180 0.90 36.91 -10.70
CA TYR A 180 0.09 35.69 -10.81
C TYR A 180 0.16 35.04 -12.19
N GLU A 181 0.22 35.79 -13.29
CA GLU A 181 0.37 35.17 -14.63
C GLU A 181 1.84 34.89 -15.01
N ALA A 182 2.80 35.64 -14.46
CA ALA A 182 4.22 35.49 -14.77
C ALA A 182 4.99 34.58 -13.79
N LYS A 183 4.44 34.29 -12.59
CA LYS A 183 4.89 33.19 -11.71
C LYS A 183 3.94 31.99 -11.71
N CYS A 184 2.77 32.07 -12.37
CA CYS A 184 2.12 30.89 -12.95
C CYS A 184 2.82 30.43 -14.24
N ASP A 185 4.15 30.50 -14.27
CA ASP A 185 4.86 29.39 -14.89
C ASP A 185 4.65 28.18 -13.95
N MET A 186 3.52 27.50 -14.14
CA MET A 186 3.17 26.22 -13.50
C MET A 186 4.23 25.14 -13.75
N SER A 187 5.28 25.43 -14.53
CA SER A 187 6.47 24.58 -14.63
C SER A 187 7.33 24.55 -13.36
N TYR A 188 7.20 25.52 -12.44
CA TYR A 188 7.99 25.56 -11.19
C TYR A 188 7.27 25.11 -9.92
N TYR A 189 5.93 25.06 -9.92
CA TYR A 189 5.16 24.39 -8.86
C TYR A 189 4.59 23.10 -9.45
N LYS A 190 5.40 22.03 -9.42
CA LYS A 190 4.87 20.68 -9.55
C LYS A 190 3.77 20.51 -8.50
N ALA A 191 2.58 20.09 -8.93
CA ALA A 191 1.60 19.54 -8.01
C ALA A 191 2.33 18.59 -7.05
N PRO A 192 2.01 18.54 -5.74
CA PRO A 192 2.61 17.55 -4.86
C PRO A 192 2.42 16.20 -5.55
N THR A 193 3.52 15.59 -5.97
CA THR A 193 3.53 14.32 -6.68
C THR A 193 2.59 13.42 -5.90
N PRO A 194 1.52 12.86 -6.52
CA PRO A 194 0.59 11.98 -5.82
C PRO A 194 1.39 11.02 -4.96
N CYS A 195 1.14 11.03 -3.65
CA CYS A 195 1.89 10.19 -2.73
C CYS A 195 1.74 8.76 -3.25
N VAL A 196 2.87 8.15 -3.65
CA VAL A 196 2.86 6.89 -4.40
C VAL A 196 2.08 5.82 -3.64
N SER A 197 2.14 5.85 -2.31
CA SER A 197 1.39 4.95 -1.42
C SER A 197 -0.13 4.95 -1.67
N HIS A 198 -0.72 6.09 -2.03
CA HIS A 198 -2.16 6.26 -2.22
C HIS A 198 -2.64 5.94 -3.64
N ILE A 199 -1.72 5.68 -4.58
CA ILE A 199 -2.09 5.29 -5.94
C ILE A 199 -2.75 3.92 -5.89
N LYS A 200 -4.01 3.88 -6.34
CA LYS A 200 -4.76 2.65 -6.58
C LYS A 200 -4.59 2.23 -8.03
N THR A 201 -4.41 0.94 -8.23
CA THR A 201 -4.17 0.34 -9.54
C THR A 201 -5.32 -0.59 -9.88
N ASP A 202 -5.82 -0.46 -11.11
CA ASP A 202 -6.84 -1.35 -11.66
C ASP A 202 -6.16 -2.23 -12.72
N TYR A 203 -5.87 -3.47 -12.34
CA TYR A 203 -5.28 -4.45 -13.24
C TYR A 203 -6.37 -5.09 -14.09
N LYS A 204 -6.56 -4.59 -15.31
CA LYS A 204 -7.44 -5.27 -16.26
C LYS A 204 -6.83 -6.62 -16.66
N LYS A 205 -7.47 -7.72 -16.25
CA LYS A 205 -7.17 -9.04 -16.77
C LYS A 205 -7.65 -9.16 -18.21
N GLU A 206 -6.75 -9.58 -19.10
CA GLU A 206 -7.08 -9.87 -20.49
C GLU A 206 -7.45 -11.35 -20.65
N ASN A 207 -8.64 -11.61 -21.20
CA ASN A 207 -9.04 -12.95 -21.60
C ASN A 207 -8.50 -13.26 -22.99
N ILE A 208 -7.40 -14.01 -23.04
CA ILE A 208 -6.68 -14.36 -24.27
C ILE A 208 -7.30 -15.60 -24.94
N TYR A 209 -7.82 -16.52 -24.14
CA TYR A 209 -8.38 -17.79 -24.61
C TYR A 209 -9.91 -17.75 -24.61
N SER A 210 -10.53 -18.58 -25.46
CA SER A 210 -11.98 -18.74 -25.50
C SER A 210 -12.54 -19.64 -24.39
N ILE A 211 -11.67 -20.22 -23.57
CA ILE A 211 -12.00 -21.21 -22.53
C ILE A 211 -11.55 -20.66 -21.17
N SER A 212 -12.40 -20.85 -20.15
CA SER A 212 -12.07 -20.61 -18.75
C SER A 212 -12.43 -21.84 -17.93
N ILE A 213 -11.42 -22.47 -17.31
CA ILE A 213 -11.63 -23.63 -16.43
C ILE A 213 -11.85 -23.11 -15.00
N ASN A 214 -13.10 -23.17 -14.52
CA ASN A 214 -13.49 -22.68 -13.20
C ASN A 214 -13.90 -23.80 -12.22
N GLU A 215 -14.21 -24.98 -12.74
CA GLU A 215 -14.79 -26.08 -11.95
C GLU A 215 -13.70 -27.08 -11.53
N PRO A 216 -13.46 -27.29 -10.22
CA PRO A 216 -12.45 -28.23 -9.73
C PRO A 216 -12.59 -29.63 -10.32
N LYS A 217 -13.83 -30.13 -10.48
CA LYS A 217 -14.11 -31.45 -11.08
C LYS A 217 -13.65 -31.59 -12.53
N THR A 218 -13.56 -30.49 -13.26
CA THR A 218 -13.08 -30.46 -14.65
C THR A 218 -11.55 -30.36 -14.70
N PHE A 219 -10.97 -29.63 -13.75
CA PHE A 219 -9.54 -29.40 -13.66
C PHE A 219 -8.79 -30.60 -13.10
N PHE A 220 -9.17 -31.13 -11.94
CA PHE A 220 -8.49 -32.25 -11.27
C PHE A 220 -8.87 -33.60 -11.87
N THR A 221 -8.36 -33.87 -13.08
CA THR A 221 -8.58 -35.12 -13.80
C THR A 221 -7.29 -35.65 -14.40
N ASP A 222 -7.19 -36.98 -14.56
CA ASP A 222 -6.08 -37.64 -15.27
C ASP A 222 -5.87 -37.09 -16.68
N LYS A 223 -6.95 -36.63 -17.33
CA LYS A 223 -6.89 -36.02 -18.66
C LYS A 223 -6.08 -34.73 -18.64
N ILE A 224 -6.27 -33.88 -17.63
CA ILE A 224 -5.54 -32.62 -17.49
C ILE A 224 -4.08 -32.91 -17.12
N ILE A 225 -3.83 -33.83 -16.19
CA ILE A 225 -2.46 -34.28 -15.84
C ILE A 225 -1.71 -34.76 -17.09
N ARG A 226 -2.31 -35.65 -17.89
CA ARG A 226 -1.71 -36.12 -19.15
C ARG A 226 -1.51 -34.99 -20.16
N LYS A 227 -2.38 -33.98 -20.18
CA LYS A 227 -2.24 -32.83 -21.07
C LYS A 227 -1.03 -31.99 -20.68
N ILE A 228 -0.76 -31.81 -19.39
CA ILE A 228 0.43 -31.12 -18.88
C ILE A 228 1.69 -31.92 -19.22
N GLN A 229 1.71 -33.21 -18.86
CA GLN A 229 2.86 -34.10 -19.08
C GLN A 229 3.27 -34.22 -20.56
N ASN A 230 2.29 -34.32 -21.46
CA ASN A 230 2.55 -34.49 -22.89
C ASN A 230 2.60 -33.17 -23.68
N SER A 231 2.52 -32.03 -22.99
CA SER A 231 2.56 -30.72 -23.65
C SER A 231 3.89 -30.49 -24.35
N GLN A 232 3.83 -29.98 -25.57
CA GLN A 232 4.98 -29.60 -26.37
C GLN A 232 5.14 -28.08 -26.26
N ILE A 233 5.68 -27.63 -25.12
CA ILE A 233 6.08 -26.23 -24.91
C ILE A 233 7.55 -26.12 -25.31
N SER A 234 7.85 -25.22 -26.24
CA SER A 234 9.21 -24.95 -26.71
C SER A 234 9.91 -23.87 -25.87
N ASP A 235 11.22 -23.73 -26.03
CA ASP A 235 11.99 -22.63 -25.44
C ASP A 235 11.42 -21.25 -25.89
N ASP A 236 11.05 -21.12 -27.17
CA ASP A 236 10.45 -19.90 -27.72
C ASP A 236 9.10 -19.57 -27.05
N ASP A 237 8.29 -20.59 -26.78
CA ASP A 237 7.00 -20.44 -26.08
C ASP A 237 7.19 -19.89 -24.65
N TYR A 238 8.24 -20.34 -23.96
CA TYR A 238 8.57 -19.87 -22.62
C TYR A 238 9.12 -18.44 -22.63
N LEU A 239 10.03 -18.13 -23.56
CA LEU A 239 10.55 -16.77 -23.75
C LEU A 239 9.46 -15.77 -24.15
N GLU A 240 8.47 -16.21 -24.92
CA GLU A 240 7.27 -15.40 -25.24
C GLU A 240 6.48 -15.09 -23.96
N ILE A 241 6.31 -16.05 -23.05
CA ILE A 241 5.67 -15.83 -21.75
C ILE A 241 6.43 -14.76 -20.94
N LEU A 242 7.76 -14.89 -20.81
CA LEU A 242 8.57 -13.92 -20.06
C LEU A 242 8.47 -12.52 -20.68
N THR A 243 8.54 -12.44 -22.01
CA THR A 243 8.40 -11.18 -22.76
C THR A 243 7.03 -10.55 -22.57
N LYS A 244 5.97 -11.37 -22.60
CA LYS A 244 4.59 -10.92 -22.33
C LYS A 244 4.48 -10.35 -20.92
N ILE A 245 4.94 -11.07 -19.90
CA ILE A 245 4.93 -10.63 -18.50
C ILE A 245 5.60 -9.26 -18.36
N ARG A 246 6.81 -9.11 -18.92
CA ARG A 246 7.57 -7.85 -18.93
C ARG A 246 6.79 -6.71 -19.57
N ASN A 247 6.22 -6.93 -20.76
CA ASN A 247 5.49 -5.91 -21.50
C ASN A 247 4.18 -5.51 -20.80
N ASP A 248 3.43 -6.48 -20.27
CA ASP A 248 2.17 -6.24 -19.56
C ASP A 248 2.40 -5.28 -18.38
N TYR A 249 3.43 -5.54 -17.57
CA TYR A 249 3.72 -4.72 -16.40
C TYR A 249 4.42 -3.39 -16.74
N ARG A 250 5.22 -3.33 -17.82
CA ARG A 250 5.73 -2.04 -18.32
C ARG A 250 4.60 -1.15 -18.80
N ASN A 251 3.65 -1.70 -19.54
CA ASN A 251 2.44 -0.97 -19.96
C ASN A 251 1.62 -0.48 -18.75
N ASN A 252 1.55 -1.27 -17.66
CA ASN A 252 0.90 -0.83 -16.43
C ASN A 252 1.66 0.32 -15.77
N LEU A 253 2.98 0.23 -15.65
CA LEU A 253 3.81 1.30 -15.09
C LEU A 253 3.63 2.60 -15.89
N ASP A 254 3.71 2.54 -17.21
CA ASP A 254 3.52 3.70 -18.09
C ASP A 254 2.12 4.33 -17.91
N LYS A 255 1.08 3.49 -17.78
CA LYS A 255 -0.28 3.96 -17.49
C LYS A 255 -0.36 4.63 -16.13
N ILE A 256 0.26 4.07 -15.09
CA ILE A 256 0.24 4.64 -13.73
C ILE A 256 0.96 5.99 -13.73
N ILE A 257 2.16 6.06 -14.30
CA ILE A 257 2.94 7.30 -14.42
C ILE A 257 2.14 8.37 -15.15
N LYS A 258 1.56 8.03 -16.30
CA LYS A 258 0.82 8.98 -17.13
C LYS A 258 -0.49 9.44 -16.49
N SER A 259 -1.24 8.54 -15.85
CA SER A 259 -2.53 8.86 -15.22
C SER A 259 -2.39 9.69 -13.95
N ASN A 260 -1.24 9.62 -13.29
CA ASN A 260 -0.94 10.34 -12.05
C ASN A 260 0.04 11.51 -12.26
N ASP A 261 0.39 11.83 -13.52
CA ASP A 261 1.35 12.88 -13.89
C ASP A 261 2.67 12.81 -13.08
N LEU A 262 3.20 11.60 -12.91
CA LEU A 262 4.39 11.35 -12.10
C LEU A 262 5.65 11.68 -12.87
N ASN A 263 6.58 12.35 -12.20
CA ASN A 263 7.94 12.50 -12.69
C ASN A 263 8.88 11.69 -11.78
N LEU A 264 9.46 10.62 -12.36
CA LEU A 264 10.31 9.68 -11.63
C LEU A 264 11.54 10.34 -10.99
N ASN A 265 12.00 11.48 -11.49
CA ASN A 265 13.14 12.20 -10.94
C ASN A 265 12.84 12.90 -9.62
N ASP A 266 11.56 13.12 -9.29
CA ASP A 266 11.17 13.73 -8.01
C ASP A 266 10.90 12.71 -6.91
N LEU A 267 10.85 11.42 -7.27
CA LEU A 267 10.57 10.35 -6.34
C LEU A 267 11.86 9.92 -5.64
N SER A 268 11.75 9.70 -4.33
CA SER A 268 12.78 8.97 -3.58
C SER A 268 12.95 7.55 -4.12
N ILE A 269 14.08 6.91 -3.82
CA ILE A 269 14.38 5.55 -4.28
C ILE A 269 13.32 4.57 -3.76
N LYS A 270 12.90 4.73 -2.50
CA LYS A 270 11.78 3.98 -1.92
C LYS A 270 10.49 4.18 -2.72
N GLU A 271 10.12 5.42 -3.03
CA GLU A 271 8.89 5.71 -3.79
C GLU A 271 8.94 5.16 -5.22
N LYS A 272 10.10 5.20 -5.89
CA LYS A 272 10.29 4.54 -7.20
C LYS A 272 10.02 3.05 -7.10
N THR A 273 10.55 2.38 -6.07
CA THR A 273 10.35 0.94 -5.85
C THR A 273 8.90 0.58 -5.50
N VAL A 274 8.21 1.41 -4.69
CA VAL A 274 6.78 1.23 -4.39
C VAL A 274 5.92 1.45 -5.65
N LEU A 275 6.25 2.45 -6.47
CA LEU A 275 5.54 2.70 -7.72
C LEU A 275 5.71 1.52 -8.69
N LEU A 276 6.92 0.99 -8.76
CA LEU A 276 7.25 -0.18 -9.55
C LEU A 276 6.41 -1.36 -9.09
N SER A 277 6.36 -1.69 -7.79
CA SER A 277 5.58 -2.84 -7.33
C SER A 277 4.09 -2.69 -7.62
N LYS A 278 3.55 -1.47 -7.51
CA LYS A 278 2.19 -1.13 -7.95
C LYS A 278 1.96 -1.35 -9.44
N SER A 279 2.97 -1.46 -10.30
CA SER A 279 2.75 -1.88 -11.69
C SER A 279 2.44 -3.37 -11.85
N PHE A 280 2.91 -4.19 -10.90
CA PHE A 280 2.76 -5.65 -10.89
C PHE A 280 1.52 -6.08 -10.11
N VAL A 281 1.36 -5.53 -8.91
CA VAL A 281 0.51 -6.09 -7.86
C VAL A 281 0.07 -5.01 -6.88
N HIS A 282 -1.09 -5.18 -6.24
CA HIS A 282 -1.59 -4.20 -5.28
C HIS A 282 -0.63 -4.12 -4.09
N THR A 283 -0.01 -2.97 -3.87
CA THR A 283 0.98 -2.79 -2.80
C THR A 283 0.48 -1.78 -1.77
N GLU A 284 0.48 -2.18 -0.50
CA GLU A 284 0.13 -1.35 0.65
C GLU A 284 1.15 -1.46 1.79
N TYR A 285 1.12 -0.50 2.69
CA TYR A 285 1.87 -0.56 3.94
C TYR A 285 1.06 -1.26 5.04
N LYS A 286 1.77 -1.96 5.93
CA LYS A 286 1.26 -2.47 7.21
C LYS A 286 2.08 -1.88 8.35
N SER A 287 1.45 -1.63 9.50
CA SER A 287 2.16 -1.13 10.70
C SER A 287 2.10 -2.12 11.88
N VAL A 288 1.66 -3.36 11.62
CA VAL A 288 1.52 -4.43 12.61
C VAL A 288 1.93 -5.78 12.00
N GLY A 289 2.47 -6.66 12.85
CA GLY A 289 2.95 -7.99 12.45
C GLY A 289 4.41 -8.22 12.81
N ARG A 290 4.88 -9.46 12.56
CA ARG A 290 6.29 -9.86 12.73
C ARG A 290 7.06 -9.90 11.41
N GLU A 291 6.36 -10.12 10.30
CA GLU A 291 6.96 -10.28 8.97
C GLU A 291 7.28 -8.90 8.36
N LEU A 292 8.44 -8.77 7.71
CA LEU A 292 8.89 -7.53 7.07
C LEU A 292 8.04 -7.17 5.85
N GLY A 293 7.85 -8.14 4.96
CA GLY A 293 6.93 -8.11 3.83
C GLY A 293 5.93 -9.26 3.93
N SER A 294 4.97 -9.31 3.00
CA SER A 294 4.21 -10.52 2.71
C SER A 294 3.51 -10.34 1.36
N TYR A 295 3.69 -11.31 0.46
CA TYR A 295 2.92 -11.45 -0.77
C TYR A 295 1.83 -12.53 -0.60
N SER A 296 0.58 -12.17 -0.91
CA SER A 296 -0.50 -13.16 -0.97
C SER A 296 -1.69 -12.64 -1.76
N PHE A 297 -2.23 -13.46 -2.67
CA PHE A 297 -3.42 -13.13 -3.47
C PHE A 297 -3.30 -11.83 -4.25
N ASP A 298 -2.26 -11.69 -5.07
CA ASP A 298 -2.01 -10.47 -5.85
C ASP A 298 -2.01 -9.18 -4.98
N GLU A 299 -1.52 -9.30 -3.73
CA GLU A 299 -1.35 -8.20 -2.79
C GLU A 299 0.00 -8.31 -2.07
N ILE A 300 0.78 -7.22 -2.05
CA ILE A 300 2.01 -7.07 -1.27
C ILE A 300 1.73 -6.12 -0.10
N ARG A 301 2.12 -6.54 1.11
CA ARG A 301 2.09 -5.70 2.32
C ARG A 301 3.46 -5.58 2.94
N VAL A 302 3.98 -4.36 3.04
CA VAL A 302 5.33 -4.10 3.56
C VAL A 302 5.25 -3.28 4.84
N ASP A 303 6.08 -3.60 5.82
CA ASP A 303 6.12 -2.91 7.11
C ASP A 303 6.69 -1.49 6.98
N ASP A 304 5.88 -0.47 7.30
CA ASP A 304 6.27 0.95 7.18
C ASP A 304 7.24 1.43 8.26
N ARG A 305 7.50 0.61 9.29
CA ARG A 305 8.41 0.92 10.40
C ARG A 305 9.87 0.59 10.06
N LEU A 306 10.11 -0.05 8.91
CA LEU A 306 11.44 -0.45 8.47
C LEU A 306 12.23 0.73 7.89
N SER A 307 13.55 0.57 7.82
CA SER A 307 14.40 1.51 7.09
C SER A 307 14.14 1.42 5.58
N ASP A 308 14.39 2.50 4.85
CA ASP A 308 14.17 2.56 3.40
C ASP A 308 14.85 1.40 2.63
N PRO A 309 16.11 1.01 2.90
CA PRO A 309 16.72 -0.18 2.28
C PRO A 309 15.92 -1.47 2.52
N LEU A 310 15.44 -1.69 3.74
CA LEU A 310 14.68 -2.89 4.10
C LEU A 310 13.28 -2.89 3.47
N ILE A 311 12.64 -1.72 3.35
CA ILE A 311 11.38 -1.58 2.60
C ILE A 311 11.61 -1.94 1.13
N ILE A 312 12.67 -1.39 0.53
CA ILE A 312 13.02 -1.64 -0.87
C ILE A 312 13.26 -3.13 -1.11
N THR A 313 14.11 -3.79 -0.31
CA THR A 313 14.38 -5.22 -0.52
C THR A 313 13.21 -6.10 -0.16
N SER A 314 12.41 -5.77 0.86
CA SER A 314 11.16 -6.49 1.13
C SER A 314 10.23 -6.43 -0.08
N ILE A 315 10.08 -5.27 -0.73
CA ILE A 315 9.26 -5.17 -1.96
C ILE A 315 9.81 -6.07 -3.07
N ILE A 316 11.12 -6.06 -3.29
CA ILE A 316 11.77 -6.87 -4.33
C ILE A 316 11.61 -8.37 -4.04
N HIS A 317 11.76 -8.76 -2.78
CA HIS A 317 11.53 -10.11 -2.28
C HIS A 317 10.10 -10.57 -2.60
N GLU A 318 9.11 -9.80 -2.15
CA GLU A 318 7.70 -10.12 -2.35
C GLU A 318 7.27 -10.11 -3.83
N LEU A 319 7.86 -9.24 -4.65
CA LEU A 319 7.67 -9.26 -6.10
C LEU A 319 8.22 -10.53 -6.75
N SER A 320 9.24 -11.13 -6.16
CA SER A 320 9.84 -12.36 -6.69
C SER A 320 8.89 -13.55 -6.51
N HIS A 321 8.23 -13.66 -5.34
CA HIS A 321 7.15 -14.63 -5.13
C HIS A 321 6.01 -14.43 -6.14
N PHE A 322 5.56 -13.19 -6.32
CA PHE A 322 4.55 -12.86 -7.31
C PHE A 322 4.95 -13.29 -8.73
N LEU A 323 6.18 -12.98 -9.15
CA LEU A 323 6.65 -13.29 -10.50
C LEU A 323 6.83 -14.79 -10.72
N LEU A 324 7.29 -15.55 -9.72
CA LEU A 324 7.33 -17.00 -9.79
C LEU A 324 5.92 -17.58 -9.97
N GLU A 325 4.96 -17.15 -9.13
CA GLU A 325 3.56 -17.55 -9.25
C GLU A 325 3.02 -17.18 -10.65
N LYS A 326 3.35 -16.00 -11.16
CA LYS A 326 2.91 -15.51 -12.47
C LYS A 326 3.46 -16.34 -13.63
N ILE A 327 4.75 -16.69 -13.61
CA ILE A 327 5.38 -17.54 -14.63
C ILE A 327 4.70 -18.90 -14.67
N LEU A 328 4.49 -19.52 -13.50
CA LEU A 328 3.83 -20.83 -13.40
C LEU A 328 2.35 -20.77 -13.85
N LYS A 329 1.63 -19.70 -13.52
CA LYS A 329 0.26 -19.43 -14.00
C LYS A 329 0.21 -19.32 -15.53
N GLU A 330 1.05 -18.49 -16.13
CA GLU A 330 1.07 -18.28 -17.60
C GLU A 330 1.46 -19.57 -18.34
N MET A 331 2.40 -20.36 -17.80
CA MET A 331 2.75 -21.67 -18.32
C MET A 331 1.55 -22.63 -18.32
N LEU A 332 0.85 -22.74 -17.19
CA LEU A 332 -0.33 -23.58 -17.07
C LEU A 332 -1.45 -23.12 -18.00
N MET A 333 -1.68 -21.80 -18.09
CA MET A 333 -2.66 -21.19 -18.99
C MET A 333 -2.36 -21.51 -20.45
N LYS A 334 -1.10 -21.41 -20.89
CA LYS A 334 -0.67 -21.74 -22.26
C LYS A 334 -0.82 -23.22 -22.57
N ILE A 335 -0.41 -24.10 -21.66
CA ILE A 335 -0.57 -25.56 -21.78
C ILE A 335 -2.05 -25.94 -21.92
N LEU A 336 -2.91 -25.38 -21.04
CA LEU A 336 -4.32 -25.75 -21.00
C LEU A 336 -5.19 -24.97 -21.99
N LYS A 337 -4.67 -23.87 -22.56
CA LYS A 337 -5.40 -22.91 -23.39
C LYS A 337 -6.62 -22.36 -22.63
N THR A 338 -6.39 -21.89 -21.41
CA THR A 338 -7.41 -21.33 -20.52
C THR A 338 -7.01 -19.94 -20.06
N ASN A 339 -7.99 -19.07 -19.81
CA ASN A 339 -7.78 -17.80 -19.13
C ASN A 339 -7.36 -18.01 -17.68
N ASP A 340 -6.87 -16.94 -17.06
CA ASP A 340 -6.66 -16.87 -15.62
C ASP A 340 -8.02 -16.88 -14.91
N THR A 341 -8.18 -17.82 -13.99
CA THR A 341 -9.42 -18.03 -13.23
C THR A 341 -9.09 -18.18 -11.75
N PRO A 342 -10.04 -17.93 -10.84
CA PRO A 342 -9.83 -18.18 -9.41
C PRO A 342 -9.29 -19.57 -9.12
N LEU A 343 -9.73 -20.59 -9.86
CA LEU A 343 -9.25 -21.96 -9.74
C LEU A 343 -7.78 -22.10 -10.15
N ILE A 344 -7.38 -21.52 -11.28
CA ILE A 344 -5.98 -21.56 -11.76
C ILE A 344 -5.06 -20.84 -10.78
N SER A 345 -5.41 -19.63 -10.33
CA SER A 345 -4.59 -18.89 -9.38
C SER A 345 -4.48 -19.61 -8.03
N SER A 346 -5.59 -20.15 -7.51
CA SER A 346 -5.61 -20.92 -6.26
C SER A 346 -4.78 -22.19 -6.32
N PHE A 347 -4.84 -22.90 -7.46
CA PHE A 347 -4.07 -24.11 -7.68
C PHE A 347 -2.56 -23.83 -7.61
N VAL A 348 -2.06 -22.84 -8.35
CA VAL A 348 -0.62 -22.51 -8.36
C VAL A 348 -0.16 -22.05 -6.98
N LYS A 349 -0.97 -21.25 -6.27
CA LYS A 349 -0.65 -20.82 -4.91
C LYS A 349 -0.53 -21.99 -3.93
N ILE A 350 -1.48 -22.93 -3.94
CA ILE A 350 -1.42 -24.11 -3.07
C ILE A 350 -0.23 -25.01 -3.43
N MET A 351 0.06 -25.17 -4.72
CA MET A 351 1.20 -25.95 -5.19
C MET A 351 2.54 -25.41 -4.67
N LEU A 352 2.70 -24.08 -4.62
CA LEU A 352 3.89 -23.43 -4.06
C LEU A 352 3.94 -23.55 -2.53
N GLU A 353 2.81 -23.33 -1.85
CA GLU A 353 2.79 -23.24 -0.38
C GLU A 353 2.79 -24.60 0.35
N ASP A 354 2.07 -25.60 -0.16
CA ASP A 354 1.77 -26.83 0.57
C ASP A 354 2.68 -28.01 0.20
N ASN A 355 3.62 -27.80 -0.73
CA ASN A 355 4.70 -28.75 -0.99
C ASN A 355 6.01 -28.20 -0.42
N ASP A 356 6.65 -28.95 0.47
CA ASP A 356 7.83 -28.47 1.21
C ASP A 356 8.99 -28.03 0.31
N LEU A 357 9.27 -28.78 -0.76
CA LEU A 357 10.35 -28.46 -1.69
C LEU A 357 9.96 -27.27 -2.57
N ASN A 358 8.70 -27.15 -2.99
CA ASN A 358 8.25 -25.99 -3.74
C ASN A 358 8.28 -24.70 -2.89
N TYR A 359 7.91 -24.79 -1.61
CA TYR A 359 8.02 -23.67 -0.69
C TYR A 359 9.49 -23.29 -0.49
N LEU A 360 10.38 -24.26 -0.32
CA LEU A 360 11.83 -24.01 -0.23
C LEU A 360 12.35 -23.33 -1.51
N MET A 361 11.91 -23.82 -2.68
CA MET A 361 12.25 -23.26 -3.99
C MET A 361 11.80 -21.80 -4.11
N ASP A 362 10.57 -21.50 -3.68
CA ASP A 362 9.98 -20.16 -3.72
C ASP A 362 10.77 -19.16 -2.86
N GLU A 363 11.04 -19.51 -1.60
CA GLU A 363 11.86 -18.68 -0.69
C GLU A 363 13.30 -18.48 -1.21
N PHE A 364 13.95 -19.55 -1.67
CA PHE A 364 15.31 -19.44 -2.20
C PHE A 364 15.36 -18.57 -3.45
N CYS A 365 14.36 -18.71 -4.33
CA CYS A 365 14.21 -17.89 -5.52
C CYS A 365 14.08 -16.41 -5.13
N ALA A 366 13.19 -16.08 -4.20
CA ALA A 366 12.97 -14.70 -3.75
C ALA A 366 14.22 -14.07 -3.14
N HIS A 367 14.92 -14.78 -2.24
CA HIS A 367 16.18 -14.31 -1.66
C HIS A 367 17.29 -14.12 -2.68
N THR A 368 17.37 -15.03 -3.65
CA THR A 368 18.38 -14.95 -4.72
C THR A 368 18.12 -13.76 -5.65
N VAL A 369 16.86 -13.40 -5.89
CA VAL A 369 16.49 -12.18 -6.62
C VAL A 369 16.77 -10.95 -5.76
N GLU A 370 16.35 -10.92 -4.50
CA GLU A 370 16.62 -9.82 -3.56
C GLU A 370 18.12 -9.49 -3.49
N GLY A 371 18.95 -10.51 -3.33
CA GLY A 371 20.40 -10.38 -3.19
C GLY A 371 21.08 -9.72 -4.39
N ARG A 372 20.46 -9.75 -5.58
CA ARG A 372 20.93 -9.04 -6.79
C ARG A 372 20.92 -7.53 -6.61
N PHE A 373 19.93 -7.02 -5.89
CA PHE A 373 19.64 -5.60 -5.71
C PHE A 373 20.14 -5.08 -4.36
N ALA A 374 20.24 -5.93 -3.34
CA ALA A 374 20.87 -5.62 -2.07
C ALA A 374 22.37 -5.26 -2.22
N LEU A 375 22.90 -4.47 -1.29
CA LEU A 375 24.34 -4.24 -1.19
C LEU A 375 25.05 -5.55 -0.78
N TYR A 376 26.25 -5.79 -1.30
CA TYR A 376 27.04 -6.98 -0.96
C TYR A 376 27.27 -7.10 0.55
N GLY A 377 26.90 -8.24 1.12
CA GLY A 377 26.90 -8.50 2.56
C GLY A 377 25.61 -8.09 3.29
N TYR A 378 24.57 -7.65 2.60
CA TYR A 378 23.25 -7.36 3.17
C TYR A 378 22.15 -8.31 2.67
N GLN A 379 22.54 -9.40 2.01
CA GLN A 379 21.65 -10.50 1.68
C GLN A 379 21.07 -11.11 2.98
N ASP A 380 19.78 -11.42 3.01
CA ASP A 380 19.09 -11.96 4.18
C ASP A 380 18.36 -13.26 3.87
N TYR A 381 19.03 -14.41 3.88
CA TYR A 381 18.41 -15.71 3.61
C TYR A 381 17.60 -16.28 4.80
N SER A 382 17.11 -15.46 5.73
CA SER A 382 16.55 -15.93 7.01
C SER A 382 15.30 -16.82 6.87
N SER A 383 14.30 -16.43 6.07
CA SER A 383 13.09 -17.25 5.88
C SER A 383 13.39 -18.54 5.11
N PHE A 384 14.28 -18.49 4.12
CA PHE A 384 14.81 -19.68 3.44
C PHE A 384 15.48 -20.64 4.42
N LYS A 385 16.38 -20.16 5.28
CA LYS A 385 17.07 -20.99 6.28
C LYS A 385 16.10 -21.61 7.26
N TYR A 386 15.13 -20.83 7.73
CA TYR A 386 14.07 -21.34 8.60
C TYR A 386 13.32 -22.51 7.93
N LYS A 387 12.96 -22.37 6.65
CA LYS A 387 12.33 -23.45 5.90
C LYS A 387 13.27 -24.64 5.73
N LEU A 388 14.51 -24.41 5.30
CA LEU A 388 15.52 -25.45 5.08
C LEU A 388 15.71 -26.29 6.34
N ASP A 389 15.93 -25.65 7.49
CA ASP A 389 16.12 -26.31 8.79
C ASP A 389 14.89 -27.16 9.17
N SER A 390 13.69 -26.69 8.83
CA SER A 390 12.45 -27.42 9.11
C SER A 390 12.27 -28.69 8.27
N ILE A 391 12.89 -28.79 7.09
CA ILE A 391 12.67 -29.90 6.15
C ILE A 391 13.93 -30.72 5.82
N ALA A 392 15.12 -30.29 6.24
CA ALA A 392 16.39 -30.93 5.90
C ALA A 392 16.51 -32.39 6.36
N HIS A 393 15.70 -32.81 7.33
CA HIS A 393 15.63 -34.19 7.81
C HIS A 393 14.63 -35.08 7.04
N LEU A 394 13.79 -34.48 6.19
CA LEU A 394 12.74 -35.15 5.41
C LEU A 394 13.19 -35.50 3.99
N TYR A 395 14.13 -34.73 3.44
CA TYR A 395 14.58 -34.84 2.05
C TYR A 395 16.08 -35.16 1.98
N SER A 396 16.50 -35.79 0.89
CA SER A 396 17.93 -36.02 0.67
C SER A 396 18.65 -34.72 0.34
N LYS A 397 19.96 -34.69 0.54
CA LYS A 397 20.78 -33.54 0.13
C LYS A 397 20.66 -33.29 -1.37
N ASP A 398 20.64 -34.34 -2.17
CA ASP A 398 20.55 -34.24 -3.64
C ASP A 398 19.20 -33.63 -4.06
N ASP A 399 18.09 -33.97 -3.39
CA ASP A 399 16.77 -33.36 -3.66
C ASP A 399 16.76 -31.87 -3.32
N ILE A 400 17.36 -31.50 -2.19
CA ILE A 400 17.49 -30.10 -1.77
C ILE A 400 18.37 -29.33 -2.77
N ASP A 401 19.57 -29.82 -3.05
CA ASP A 401 20.52 -29.19 -3.98
C ASP A 401 19.88 -29.01 -5.37
N TYR A 402 19.16 -30.01 -5.86
CA TYR A 402 18.42 -29.91 -7.12
C TYR A 402 17.32 -28.85 -7.05
N THR A 403 16.54 -28.80 -5.97
CA THR A 403 15.51 -27.79 -5.75
C THR A 403 16.10 -26.37 -5.78
N LEU A 404 17.29 -26.16 -5.21
CA LEU A 404 17.98 -24.87 -5.26
C LEU A 404 18.41 -24.50 -6.69
N ILE A 405 18.87 -25.47 -7.50
CA ILE A 405 19.22 -25.24 -8.92
C ILE A 405 17.99 -24.80 -9.72
N VAL A 406 16.84 -25.43 -9.47
CA VAL A 406 15.55 -25.06 -10.09
C VAL A 406 15.16 -23.65 -9.68
N ALA A 407 15.18 -23.36 -8.37
CA ALA A 407 14.89 -22.04 -7.83
C ALA A 407 15.80 -20.94 -8.42
N ASN A 408 17.10 -21.21 -8.52
CA ASN A 408 18.06 -20.27 -9.10
C ASN A 408 17.78 -20.02 -10.58
N SER A 409 17.30 -21.03 -11.32
CA SER A 409 16.93 -20.87 -12.73
C SER A 409 15.77 -19.88 -12.88
N PHE A 410 14.72 -19.99 -12.06
CA PHE A 410 13.65 -18.97 -12.00
C PHE A 410 14.17 -17.61 -11.53
N ALA A 411 15.05 -17.58 -10.53
CA ALA A 411 15.59 -16.33 -10.01
C ALA A 411 16.34 -15.54 -11.11
N TYR A 412 17.04 -16.20 -12.03
CA TYR A 412 17.66 -15.53 -13.17
C TYR A 412 16.63 -14.90 -14.12
N ASP A 413 15.58 -15.63 -14.49
CA ASP A 413 14.52 -15.10 -15.35
C ASP A 413 13.79 -13.92 -14.69
N ILE A 414 13.52 -14.02 -13.38
CA ILE A 414 12.90 -12.96 -12.59
C ILE A 414 13.82 -11.73 -12.48
N LYS A 415 15.13 -11.92 -12.27
CA LYS A 415 16.11 -10.82 -12.30
C LYS A 415 16.06 -10.10 -13.64
N GLU A 416 16.03 -10.82 -14.76
CA GLU A 416 15.93 -10.20 -16.10
C GLU A 416 14.60 -9.46 -16.33
N ILE A 417 13.50 -9.91 -15.71
CA ILE A 417 12.25 -9.15 -15.73
C ILE A 417 12.40 -7.88 -14.91
N LEU A 418 12.91 -7.97 -13.68
CA LEU A 418 12.99 -6.83 -12.76
C LEU A 418 14.04 -5.80 -13.18
N GLU A 419 15.16 -6.19 -13.80
CA GLU A 419 16.20 -5.27 -14.27
C GLU A 419 15.71 -4.31 -15.37
N ASP A 420 14.62 -4.63 -16.06
CA ASP A 420 13.94 -3.71 -16.98
C ASP A 420 13.27 -2.54 -16.23
N PHE A 421 12.96 -2.70 -14.95
CA PHE A 421 12.29 -1.69 -14.13
C PHE A 421 13.27 -1.07 -13.11
N LEU A 422 14.11 -1.92 -12.50
CA LEU A 422 15.24 -1.60 -11.64
C LEU A 422 16.53 -1.59 -12.47
N ASN A 423 16.64 -0.61 -13.36
CA ASN A 423 17.79 -0.48 -14.25
C ASN A 423 19.11 -0.30 -13.47
N GLU A 424 20.23 -0.28 -14.19
CA GLU A 424 21.55 -0.17 -13.57
C GLU A 424 21.70 1.05 -12.65
N ASP A 425 21.15 2.20 -13.05
CA ASP A 425 21.17 3.43 -12.27
C ASP A 425 20.37 3.29 -10.96
N LEU A 426 19.11 2.87 -11.04
CA LEU A 426 18.25 2.69 -9.86
C LEU A 426 18.79 1.60 -8.93
N ARG A 427 19.36 0.52 -9.47
CA ARG A 427 20.03 -0.50 -8.67
C ARG A 427 21.25 0.06 -7.94
N ALA A 428 22.03 0.93 -8.57
CA ALA A 428 23.16 1.59 -7.91
C ALA A 428 22.65 2.52 -6.80
N GLU A 429 21.61 3.31 -7.07
CA GLU A 429 20.93 4.16 -6.09
C GLU A 429 20.43 3.34 -4.88
N ILE A 430 19.76 2.21 -5.10
CA ILE A 430 19.32 1.29 -4.03
C ILE A 430 20.50 0.83 -3.16
N LYS A 431 21.64 0.50 -3.76
CA LYS A 431 22.83 0.08 -3.01
C LYS A 431 23.45 1.21 -2.18
N GLU A 432 23.29 2.46 -2.60
CA GLU A 432 23.75 3.62 -1.84
C GLU A 432 22.91 3.85 -0.58
N GLU A 433 21.61 3.52 -0.58
CA GLU A 433 20.74 3.64 0.60
C GLU A 433 21.28 2.85 1.81
N TYR A 434 21.95 1.71 1.57
CA TYR A 434 22.59 0.91 2.62
C TYR A 434 23.73 1.61 3.35
N LYS A 435 24.40 2.59 2.73
CA LYS A 435 25.52 3.31 3.36
C LYS A 435 25.08 4.17 4.55
N ASN A 436 23.80 4.49 4.62
CA ASN A 436 23.21 5.27 5.71
C ASN A 436 22.68 4.39 6.85
N THR A 437 22.78 3.06 6.72
CA THR A 437 22.34 2.12 7.76
C THR A 437 23.37 1.96 8.87
N ARG A 438 22.89 1.58 10.06
CA ARG A 438 23.75 1.31 11.23
C ARG A 438 24.19 -0.16 11.33
N ASP A 439 23.58 -1.02 10.53
CA ASP A 439 23.82 -2.45 10.56
C ASP A 439 25.15 -2.77 9.87
N ASN A 440 25.83 -3.82 10.33
CA ASN A 440 27.06 -4.28 9.70
C ASN A 440 26.72 -5.35 8.65
N PRO A 441 27.45 -5.41 7.52
CA PRO A 441 27.26 -6.47 6.55
C PRO A 441 27.55 -7.85 7.16
N ASN A 442 26.67 -8.81 6.89
CA ASN A 442 26.82 -10.23 7.18
C ASN A 442 27.16 -11.00 5.89
N TYR A 443 28.45 -11.29 5.70
CA TYR A 443 28.91 -12.06 4.55
C TYR A 443 28.61 -13.57 4.64
N GLY A 444 28.16 -14.08 5.79
CA GLY A 444 27.85 -15.51 5.95
C GLY A 444 26.60 -15.94 5.17
N GLU A 445 25.70 -15.01 4.85
CA GLU A 445 24.52 -15.33 4.03
C GLU A 445 24.89 -15.59 2.55
N LEU A 446 26.06 -15.13 2.11
CA LEU A 446 26.55 -15.36 0.74
C LEU A 446 26.93 -16.82 0.48
N ASP A 447 27.14 -17.62 1.54
CA ASP A 447 27.47 -19.05 1.42
C ASP A 447 26.32 -19.86 0.79
N PHE A 448 25.11 -19.29 0.72
CA PHE A 448 23.94 -19.90 0.06
C PHE A 448 23.81 -19.56 -1.43
N GLU A 449 24.58 -18.59 -1.96
CA GLU A 449 24.54 -18.26 -3.37
C GLU A 449 25.11 -19.40 -4.22
N ILE A 450 24.41 -19.75 -5.31
CA ILE A 450 24.85 -20.78 -6.25
C ILE A 450 24.88 -20.25 -7.69
N GLU A 451 25.83 -20.74 -8.47
CA GLU A 451 25.94 -20.41 -9.91
C GLU A 451 25.17 -21.40 -10.80
N SER A 452 24.92 -22.62 -10.31
CA SER A 452 24.29 -23.70 -11.06
C SER A 452 22.84 -23.35 -11.45
N ARG A 453 22.49 -23.67 -12.69
CA ARG A 453 21.16 -23.48 -13.29
C ARG A 453 20.84 -24.56 -14.31
N LEU A 454 19.56 -24.78 -14.55
CA LEU A 454 19.08 -25.59 -15.66
C LEU A 454 19.18 -24.80 -16.98
N ASP A 455 19.30 -25.51 -18.10
CA ASP A 455 18.98 -24.91 -19.39
C ASP A 455 17.45 -24.81 -19.57
N LEU A 456 17.01 -24.04 -20.56
CA LEU A 456 15.59 -23.73 -20.76
C LEU A 456 14.73 -24.97 -20.98
N THR A 457 15.21 -25.94 -21.77
CA THR A 457 14.47 -27.16 -22.05
C THR A 457 14.26 -27.98 -20.77
N HIS A 458 15.31 -28.14 -19.95
CA HIS A 458 15.18 -28.84 -18.67
C HIS A 458 14.32 -28.06 -17.66
N LEU A 459 14.41 -26.73 -17.62
CA LEU A 459 13.54 -25.90 -16.77
C LEU A 459 12.07 -26.05 -17.15
N ILE A 460 11.75 -26.06 -18.46
CA ILE A 460 10.39 -26.26 -18.96
C ILE A 460 9.83 -27.64 -18.55
N ASP A 461 10.66 -28.68 -18.63
CA ASP A 461 10.26 -30.02 -18.19
C ASP A 461 10.04 -30.08 -16.67
N GLU A 462 10.87 -29.38 -15.89
CA GLU A 462 10.71 -29.27 -14.45
C GLU A 462 9.45 -28.49 -14.07
N ILE A 463 9.13 -27.40 -14.78
CA ILE A 463 7.86 -26.68 -14.61
C ILE A 463 6.67 -27.64 -14.80
N LYS A 464 6.69 -28.51 -15.82
CA LYS A 464 5.63 -29.51 -16.02
C LYS A 464 5.56 -30.50 -14.86
N PHE A 465 6.71 -30.91 -14.32
CA PHE A 465 6.76 -31.81 -13.17
C PHE A 465 6.15 -31.15 -11.92
N ILE A 466 6.54 -29.91 -11.60
CA ILE A 466 6.00 -29.10 -10.50
C ILE A 466 4.48 -28.92 -10.66
N LEU A 467 4.02 -28.55 -11.86
CA LEU A 467 2.59 -28.39 -12.15
C LEU A 467 1.81 -29.70 -12.00
N VAL A 468 2.42 -30.86 -12.25
CA VAL A 468 1.75 -32.16 -12.06
C VAL A 468 1.76 -32.58 -10.59
N SER A 469 2.85 -32.37 -9.86
CA SER A 469 2.96 -32.72 -8.44
C SER A 469 1.95 -31.93 -7.60
N GLY A 470 1.71 -30.67 -7.95
CA GLY A 470 0.73 -29.81 -7.28
C GLY A 470 -0.71 -30.33 -7.28
N PHE A 471 -1.09 -31.23 -8.22
CA PHE A 471 -2.47 -31.76 -8.29
C PHE A 471 -2.84 -32.54 -7.04
N LYS A 472 -1.92 -33.38 -6.55
CA LYS A 472 -2.18 -34.21 -5.37
C LYS A 472 -2.36 -33.32 -4.12
N GLU A 473 -1.62 -32.22 -4.06
CA GLU A 473 -1.57 -31.31 -2.94
C GLU A 473 -2.84 -30.45 -2.90
N ALA A 474 -3.25 -29.90 -4.04
CA ALA A 474 -4.50 -29.16 -4.15
C ALA A 474 -5.74 -30.02 -3.90
N VAL A 475 -5.73 -31.30 -4.31
CA VAL A 475 -6.86 -32.22 -4.07
C VAL A 475 -6.94 -32.61 -2.59
N SER A 476 -5.80 -32.82 -1.91
CA SER A 476 -5.81 -33.13 -0.47
C SER A 476 -6.26 -31.94 0.38
N GLN A 477 -6.13 -30.72 -0.15
CA GLN A 477 -6.46 -29.45 0.51
C GLN A 477 -7.74 -28.79 -0.03
N SER A 478 -8.78 -29.58 -0.33
CA SER A 478 -10.02 -29.10 -0.96
C SER A 478 -10.67 -27.89 -0.27
N GLU A 479 -10.72 -27.86 1.08
CA GLU A 479 -11.26 -26.70 1.82
C GLU A 479 -10.41 -25.43 1.65
N LYS A 480 -9.08 -25.59 1.60
CA LYS A 480 -8.15 -24.47 1.36
C LYS A 480 -8.31 -23.95 -0.06
N LEU A 481 -8.46 -24.85 -1.03
CA LEU A 481 -8.73 -24.51 -2.42
C LEU A 481 -10.01 -23.67 -2.57
N GLU A 482 -11.12 -24.11 -1.98
CA GLU A 482 -12.39 -23.35 -2.02
C GLU A 482 -12.24 -21.95 -1.41
N ARG A 483 -11.55 -21.84 -0.26
CA ARG A 483 -11.26 -20.54 0.37
C ARG A 483 -10.42 -19.64 -0.52
N TYR A 484 -9.41 -20.20 -1.20
CA TYR A 484 -8.52 -19.43 -2.06
C TYR A 484 -9.26 -18.97 -3.31
N MET A 485 -10.10 -19.83 -3.88
CA MET A 485 -10.95 -19.47 -5.01
C MET A 485 -11.87 -18.30 -4.64
N ALA A 486 -12.54 -18.37 -3.49
CA ALA A 486 -13.39 -17.27 -3.02
C ALA A 486 -12.60 -15.97 -2.77
N ARG A 487 -11.35 -16.05 -2.28
CA ARG A 487 -10.49 -14.88 -2.09
C ARG A 487 -10.14 -14.25 -3.43
N TYR A 488 -9.72 -15.06 -4.41
CA TYR A 488 -9.42 -14.58 -5.75
C TYR A 488 -10.68 -14.03 -6.45
N GLU A 489 -11.85 -14.67 -6.33
CA GLU A 489 -13.12 -14.18 -6.92
C GLU A 489 -13.44 -12.74 -6.52
N ASN A 490 -13.19 -12.36 -5.27
CA ASN A 490 -13.36 -10.97 -4.80
C ASN A 490 -12.37 -9.97 -5.43
N LEU A 491 -11.27 -10.46 -6.02
CA LEU A 491 -10.31 -9.65 -6.79
C LEU A 491 -10.63 -9.64 -8.30
N PHE A 492 -11.49 -10.55 -8.77
CA PHE A 492 -11.96 -10.62 -10.16
C PHE A 492 -13.26 -9.82 -10.40
N LEU A 493 -13.92 -9.33 -9.34
CA LEU A 493 -15.12 -8.49 -9.35
C LEU A 493 -14.75 -7.03 -9.12
#